data_AF-A0A432QG17-F1
#
_entry.id   AF-A0A432QG17-F1
#
_cell.length_a   1.000
_cell.length_b   1.000
_cell.length_c   1.000
_cell.angle_alpha   90.00
_cell.angle_beta   90.00
_cell.angle_gamma   90.00
#
_symmetry.space_group_name_H-M   'P 1'
#
loop_
_entity.id
_entity.type
_entity.pdbx_description
1 polymer ?
#
loop_
_entity_poly.entity_id
_entity_poly.type
_entity_poly.pdbx_seq_one_letter_code
_entity_poly.pdbx_strand_id
1 'polypeptide(L)'
;MFFSIGKPTVLCLLVMLLGCFGTSFPLHLPVDDASYGLAFADGMKQMAHALMMIFLIWRWGGRLGHGVWRTALIATGASALMGVVLYFSANAIMARMGTAGLIPRLTVLIVPGILGGILYYLILRWMKVPEVNLLHRMMGR
;
A
#
# COMPACT_ATOMS: atom_id res chain seq x y z
N MET A 1 -18.40 -12.46 -31.32
CA MET A 1 -16.98 -12.74 -31.05
C MET A 1 -16.71 -12.44 -29.58
N PHE A 2 -16.73 -13.48 -28.75
CA PHE A 2 -16.54 -13.46 -27.30
C PHE A 2 -15.04 -13.36 -27.00
N PHE A 3 -14.56 -12.25 -26.44
CA PHE A 3 -13.20 -12.17 -25.91
C PHE A 3 -13.22 -12.75 -24.49
N SER A 4 -12.71 -13.97 -24.37
CA SER A 4 -12.56 -14.73 -23.12
C SER A 4 -11.47 -14.09 -22.24
N ILE A 5 -11.83 -13.00 -21.55
CA ILE A 5 -11.06 -12.37 -20.47
C ILE A 5 -11.56 -12.96 -19.16
N GLY A 6 -11.14 -14.18 -18.84
CA GLY A 6 -11.60 -14.86 -17.64
C GLY A 6 -10.66 -15.96 -17.26
N LYS A 7 -9.52 -15.60 -16.63
CA LYS A 7 -8.69 -16.50 -15.78
C LYS A 7 -7.43 -15.90 -15.11
N PRO A 8 -6.88 -14.70 -15.40
CA PRO A 8 -5.66 -14.28 -14.68
C PRO A 8 -5.92 -13.70 -13.28
N THR A 9 -7.09 -13.09 -13.03
CA THR A 9 -7.43 -12.52 -11.72
C THR A 9 -7.75 -13.57 -10.67
N VAL A 10 -8.45 -14.65 -11.05
CA VAL A 10 -8.78 -15.75 -10.12
C VAL A 10 -7.52 -16.52 -9.73
N LEU A 11 -6.58 -16.73 -10.66
CA LEU A 11 -5.30 -17.36 -10.37
C LEU A 11 -4.43 -16.50 -9.42
N CYS A 12 -4.48 -15.17 -9.58
CA CYS A 12 -3.75 -14.25 -8.71
C CYS A 12 -4.34 -14.18 -7.30
N LEU A 13 -5.68 -14.20 -7.18
CA LEU A 13 -6.38 -14.27 -5.90
C LEU A 13 -6.12 -15.61 -5.20
N LEU A 14 -6.07 -16.71 -5.98
CA LEU A 14 -5.77 -18.06 -5.47
C LEU A 14 -4.30 -18.18 -5.01
N VAL A 15 -3.35 -17.55 -5.70
CA VAL A 15 -1.93 -17.50 -5.28
C VAL A 15 -1.73 -16.60 -4.04
N MET A 16 -2.50 -15.52 -3.89
CA MET A 16 -2.48 -14.71 -2.66
C MET A 16 -3.13 -15.44 -1.47
N LEU A 17 -4.23 -16.17 -1.71
CA LEU A 17 -4.88 -17.00 -0.69
C LEU A 17 -4.03 -18.22 -0.30
N LEU A 18 -3.35 -18.88 -1.24
CA LEU A 18 -2.39 -19.94 -0.92
C LEU A 18 -1.12 -19.40 -0.23
N GLY A 19 -0.71 -18.17 -0.52
CA GLY A 19 0.40 -17.51 0.19
C GLY A 19 0.09 -17.25 1.67
N CYS A 20 -1.16 -16.87 1.99
CA CYS A 20 -1.60 -16.64 3.37
C CYS A 20 -1.80 -17.93 4.18
N PHE A 21 -2.00 -19.09 3.54
CA PHE A 21 -2.24 -20.37 4.23
C PHE A 21 -0.96 -21.22 4.45
N GLY A 22 0.20 -20.74 3.99
CA GLY A 22 1.49 -21.44 4.07
C GLY A 22 2.29 -21.24 5.37
N THR A 23 1.78 -20.49 6.37
CA THR A 23 2.50 -20.23 7.63
C THR A 23 2.25 -21.28 8.72
N SER A 24 1.86 -22.51 8.34
CA SER A 24 1.77 -23.65 9.26
C SER A 24 2.99 -24.57 9.15
N PHE A 25 4.17 -24.03 8.89
CA PHE A 25 5.43 -24.77 9.05
C PHE A 25 6.04 -24.42 10.42
N PRO A 26 6.12 -25.36 11.38
CA PRO A 26 6.71 -25.11 12.67
C PRO A 26 8.23 -25.18 12.54
N LEU A 27 8.84 -24.14 11.98
CA LEU A 27 10.29 -23.96 12.05
C LEU A 27 10.60 -23.02 13.22
N HIS A 28 10.98 -23.63 14.33
CA HIS A 28 11.45 -22.96 15.54
C HIS A 28 12.83 -22.34 15.28
N LEU A 29 12.86 -21.24 14.51
CA LEU A 29 14.02 -20.38 14.35
C LEU A 29 13.87 -19.14 15.24
N PRO A 30 14.97 -18.61 15.82
CA PRO A 30 14.95 -17.42 16.68
C PRO A 30 14.31 -16.24 15.93
N VAL A 31 13.30 -15.64 16.55
CA VAL A 31 12.14 -15.04 15.87
C VAL A 31 12.23 -13.54 15.62
N ASP A 32 13.37 -12.90 15.83
CA ASP A 32 13.45 -11.43 15.71
C ASP A 32 13.78 -10.97 14.28
N ASP A 33 14.56 -11.72 13.51
CA ASP A 33 14.99 -11.33 12.15
C ASP A 33 14.18 -12.02 11.03
N ALA A 34 13.65 -13.21 11.31
CA ALA A 34 12.97 -14.04 10.32
C ALA A 34 11.66 -13.40 9.81
N SER A 35 10.92 -12.71 10.69
CA SER A 35 9.64 -12.08 10.34
C SER A 35 9.82 -10.89 9.38
N TYR A 36 10.87 -10.09 9.58
CA TYR A 36 11.18 -8.98 8.68
C TYR A 36 11.60 -9.47 7.29
N GLY A 37 12.40 -10.55 7.23
CA GLY A 37 12.78 -11.17 5.97
C GLY A 37 11.57 -11.67 5.17
N LEU A 38 10.59 -12.25 5.85
CA LEU A 38 9.39 -12.79 5.21
C LEU A 38 8.45 -11.68 4.69
N ALA A 39 8.27 -10.62 5.48
CA ALA A 39 7.50 -9.44 5.06
C ALA A 39 8.16 -8.71 3.88
N PHE A 40 9.50 -8.60 3.89
CA PHE A 40 10.25 -7.99 2.79
C PHE A 40 10.17 -8.83 1.51
N ALA A 41 10.29 -10.16 1.63
CA ALA A 41 10.16 -11.08 0.51
C ALA A 41 8.77 -10.99 -0.15
N ASP A 42 7.69 -10.89 0.63
CA ASP A 42 6.34 -10.70 0.09
C ASP A 42 6.19 -9.35 -0.61
N GLY A 43 6.71 -8.28 -0.01
CA GLY A 43 6.75 -6.95 -0.65
C GLY A 43 7.48 -6.95 -1.99
N MET A 44 8.65 -7.61 -2.06
CA MET A 44 9.41 -7.77 -3.31
C MET A 44 8.62 -8.55 -4.36
N LYS A 45 7.90 -9.61 -3.96
CA LYS A 45 7.06 -10.40 -4.88
C LYS A 45 5.93 -9.56 -5.46
N GLN A 46 5.25 -8.76 -4.63
CA GLN A 46 4.20 -7.84 -5.09
C GLN A 46 4.76 -6.78 -6.04
N MET A 47 5.95 -6.23 -5.75
CA MET A 47 6.62 -5.27 -6.62
C MET A 47 6.99 -5.89 -7.98
N ALA A 48 7.59 -7.08 -7.98
CA ALA A 48 7.93 -7.80 -9.20
C ALA A 48 6.69 -8.11 -10.04
N HIS A 49 5.59 -8.51 -9.40
CA HIS A 49 4.33 -8.77 -10.07
C HIS A 49 3.76 -7.49 -10.71
N ALA A 50 3.74 -6.37 -10.00
CA ALA A 50 3.31 -5.09 -10.53
C ALA A 50 4.15 -4.63 -11.72
N LEU A 51 5.48 -4.77 -11.64
CA LEU A 51 6.40 -4.45 -12.74
C LEU A 51 6.16 -5.33 -13.97
N MET A 52 5.95 -6.64 -13.78
CA MET A 52 5.63 -7.57 -14.87
C MET A 52 4.32 -7.18 -15.57
N MET A 53 3.29 -6.81 -14.82
CA MET A 53 2.01 -6.35 -15.39
C MET A 53 2.18 -5.05 -16.17
N ILE A 54 2.93 -4.08 -15.64
CA ILE A 54 3.24 -2.83 -16.34
C ILE A 54 4.00 -3.11 -17.64
N PHE A 55 4.99 -4.01 -17.60
CA PHE A 55 5.79 -4.39 -18.75
C PHE A 55 4.94 -5.08 -19.84
N LEU A 56 4.06 -6.01 -19.47
CA LEU A 56 3.15 -6.69 -20.39
C LEU A 56 2.17 -5.70 -21.04
N ILE A 57 1.61 -4.77 -20.26
CA ILE A 57 0.73 -3.71 -20.77
C ILE A 57 1.48 -2.82 -21.76
N TRP A 58 2.71 -2.44 -21.44
CA TRP A 58 3.54 -1.66 -22.35
C TRP A 58 3.85 -2.40 -23.65
N ARG A 59 4.17 -3.70 -23.57
CA ARG A 59 4.53 -4.53 -24.72
C ARG A 59 3.35 -4.88 -25.63
N TRP A 60 2.16 -5.15 -25.10
CA TRP A 60 1.00 -5.58 -25.90
C TRP A 60 -0.01 -4.46 -26.17
N GLY A 61 -0.14 -3.48 -25.28
CA GLY A 61 -1.07 -2.35 -25.43
C GLY A 61 -0.47 -1.15 -26.17
N GLY A 62 0.84 -1.12 -26.40
CA GLY A 62 1.57 -0.13 -27.22
C GLY A 62 1.64 1.30 -26.65
N ARG A 63 0.71 1.72 -25.79
CA ARG A 63 0.72 3.02 -25.10
C ARG A 63 0.28 2.84 -23.66
N LEU A 64 1.20 3.08 -22.72
CA LEU A 64 0.82 3.43 -21.35
C LEU A 64 -0.04 4.70 -21.45
N GLY A 65 -1.28 4.64 -20.95
CA GLY A 65 -2.24 5.74 -21.06
C GLY A 65 -1.64 7.08 -20.64
N HIS A 66 -2.09 8.18 -21.27
CA HIS A 66 -1.63 9.52 -20.92
C HIS A 66 -1.84 9.76 -19.42
N GLY A 67 -0.74 9.94 -18.69
CA GLY A 67 -0.76 10.29 -17.27
C GLY A 67 -0.22 9.22 -16.31
N VAL A 68 0.08 7.99 -16.75
CA VAL A 68 0.59 6.93 -15.82
C VAL A 68 1.89 7.35 -15.15
N TRP A 69 2.84 7.93 -15.89
CA TRP A 69 4.09 8.43 -15.30
C TRP A 69 3.87 9.58 -14.32
N ARG A 70 2.90 10.45 -14.62
CA ARG A 70 2.57 11.58 -13.75
C ARG A 70 1.87 11.11 -12.48
N THR A 71 0.93 10.17 -12.57
CA THR A 71 0.27 9.59 -11.39
C THR A 71 1.25 8.80 -10.55
N ALA A 72 2.16 8.03 -11.16
CA ALA A 72 3.22 7.34 -10.44
C ALA A 72 4.14 8.30 -9.69
N LEU A 73 4.65 9.36 -10.35
CA LEU A 73 5.50 10.36 -9.70
C LEU A 73 4.80 11.06 -8.55
N ILE A 74 3.52 11.43 -8.74
CA ILE A 74 2.76 12.09 -7.67
C ILE A 74 2.48 11.11 -6.53
N ALA A 75 2.15 9.84 -6.81
CA ALA A 75 1.94 8.83 -5.79
C ALA A 75 3.22 8.58 -4.97
N THR A 76 4.38 8.51 -5.63
CA THR A 76 5.68 8.40 -4.97
C THR A 76 5.98 9.62 -4.11
N GLY A 77 5.75 10.82 -4.64
CA GLY A 77 5.92 12.08 -3.89
C GLY A 77 4.99 12.16 -2.67
N ALA A 78 3.72 11.79 -2.85
CA ALA A 78 2.72 11.71 -1.78
C ALA A 78 3.13 10.72 -0.68
N SER A 79 3.61 9.54 -1.07
CA SER A 79 4.09 8.50 -0.14
C SER A 79 5.29 8.99 0.67
N ALA A 80 6.25 9.66 0.00
CA ALA A 80 7.42 10.23 0.67
C ALA A 80 7.01 11.32 1.67
N LEU A 81 6.12 12.24 1.26
CA LEU A 81 5.63 13.33 2.12
C LEU A 81 4.87 12.79 3.33
N MET A 82 4.04 11.76 3.13
CA MET A 82 3.34 11.06 4.21
C MET A 82 4.32 10.39 5.18
N GLY A 83 5.35 9.72 4.68
CA GLY A 83 6.41 9.13 5.50
C GLY A 83 7.13 10.16 6.37
N VAL A 84 7.46 11.32 5.81
CA VAL A 84 8.09 12.43 6.54
C VAL A 84 7.18 12.96 7.65
N VAL A 85 5.91 13.24 7.35
CA VAL A 85 4.94 13.73 8.34
C VAL A 85 4.76 12.73 9.48
N LEU A 86 4.64 11.44 9.16
CA LEU A 86 4.51 10.37 10.15
C LEU A 86 5.76 10.29 11.04
N TYR A 87 6.95 10.33 10.45
CA TYR A 87 8.22 10.32 11.18
C TYR A 87 8.32 11.49 12.18
N PHE A 88 8.04 12.71 11.73
CA PHE A 88 8.06 13.89 12.60
C PHE A 88 6.99 13.83 13.69
N SER A 89 5.78 13.38 13.36
CA SER A 89 4.71 13.26 14.35
C SER A 89 5.02 12.22 15.44
N ALA A 90 5.57 11.07 15.06
CA ALA A 90 5.97 10.03 15.99
C ALA A 90 7.10 10.53 16.92
N ASN A 91 8.11 11.21 16.35
CA ASN A 91 9.22 11.75 17.13
C ASN A 91 8.75 12.86 18.11
N ALA A 92 7.86 13.74 17.67
CA ALA A 92 7.28 14.79 18.51
C ALA A 92 6.47 14.23 19.68
N ILE A 93 5.70 13.16 19.46
CA ILE A 93 4.92 12.48 20.51
C ILE A 93 5.86 11.79 21.51
N MET A 94 6.86 11.07 21.02
CA MET A 94 7.85 10.39 21.88
C MET A 94 8.60 11.39 22.76
N ALA A 95 8.98 12.55 22.23
CA ALA A 95 9.65 13.61 22.98
C ALA A 95 8.77 14.21 24.10
N ARG A 96 7.44 14.16 23.98
CA ARG A 96 6.49 14.77 24.93
C ARG A 96 5.97 13.79 25.99
N MET A 97 5.73 12.53 25.63
CA MET A 97 5.03 11.56 26.48
C MET A 97 5.92 10.47 27.10
N GLY A 98 7.18 10.35 26.67
CA GLY A 98 8.07 9.28 27.14
C GLY A 98 7.62 7.88 26.70
N THR A 99 8.46 6.87 26.95
CA THR A 99 8.23 5.49 26.48
C THR A 99 7.64 4.55 27.55
N ALA A 100 7.38 5.07 28.75
CA ALA A 100 6.94 4.26 29.89
C ALA A 100 5.40 4.24 30.00
N GLY A 101 4.79 3.11 29.62
CA GLY A 101 3.37 2.84 29.85
C GLY A 101 2.61 2.35 28.63
N LEU A 102 1.43 1.76 28.87
CA LEU A 102 0.55 1.20 27.83
C LEU A 102 -0.21 2.30 27.07
N ILE A 103 -0.63 3.36 27.78
CA ILE A 103 -1.31 4.53 27.22
C ILE A 103 -0.43 5.28 26.19
N PRO A 104 0.83 5.66 26.49
CA PRO A 104 1.68 6.36 25.52
C PRO A 104 1.95 5.53 24.26
N ARG A 105 2.06 4.20 24.37
CA ARG A 105 2.21 3.30 23.20
C ARG A 105 0.98 3.33 22.30
N LEU A 106 -0.22 3.29 22.87
CA LEU A 106 -1.48 3.40 22.11
C LEU A 106 -1.59 4.76 21.42
N THR A 107 -1.25 5.86 22.10
CA THR A 107 -1.29 7.19 21.48
C THR A 107 -0.27 7.36 20.36
N VAL A 108 0.93 6.79 20.52
CA VAL A 108 1.97 6.79 19.46
C VAL A 108 1.52 5.96 18.25
N LEU A 109 0.59 5.02 18.40
CA LEU A 109 0.04 4.26 17.28
C LEU A 109 -1.15 4.98 16.62
N ILE A 110 -2.12 5.40 17.44
CA ILE A 110 -3.42 5.94 16.97
C ILE A 110 -3.25 7.32 16.33
N VAL A 111 -2.49 8.22 16.97
CA VAL A 111 -2.35 9.60 16.51
C VAL A 111 -1.73 9.66 15.11
N PRO A 112 -0.53 9.09 14.83
CA PRO A 112 0.02 9.11 13.49
C PRO A 112 -0.83 8.30 12.50
N GLY A 113 -1.52 7.24 12.93
CA GLY A 113 -2.47 6.52 12.07
C GLY A 113 -3.60 7.41 11.54
N ILE A 114 -4.25 8.17 12.41
CA ILE A 114 -5.31 9.12 12.03
C ILE A 114 -4.72 10.25 11.18
N LEU A 115 -3.57 10.78 11.58
CA LEU A 115 -2.91 11.90 10.90
C LEU A 115 -2.49 11.51 9.47
N GLY A 116 -1.94 10.31 9.30
CA GLY A 116 -1.62 9.73 8.01
C GLY A 116 -2.85 9.51 7.14
N GLY A 117 -3.95 8.99 7.71
CA GLY A 117 -5.22 8.81 6.99
C GLY A 117 -5.80 10.13 6.49
N ILE A 118 -5.80 11.17 7.34
CA ILE A 118 -6.25 12.52 6.97
C ILE A 118 -5.36 13.09 5.85
N LEU A 119 -4.04 12.96 5.97
CA LEU A 119 -3.10 13.46 4.98
C LEU A 119 -3.31 12.80 3.62
N TYR A 120 -3.46 11.47 3.61
CA TYR A 120 -3.73 10.69 2.42
C TYR A 120 -5.04 11.12 1.74
N TYR A 121 -6.11 11.30 2.52
CA TYR A 121 -7.38 11.82 2.02
C TYR A 121 -7.23 13.21 1.38
N LEU A 122 -6.45 14.08 2.00
CA LEU A 122 -6.21 15.44 1.52
C LEU A 122 -5.45 15.45 0.18
N ILE A 123 -4.44 14.58 0.06
CA ILE A 123 -3.69 14.38 -1.19
C ILE A 123 -4.60 13.84 -2.31
N LEU A 124 -5.43 12.83 -2.01
CA LEU A 124 -6.40 12.29 -2.98
C LEU A 124 -7.35 13.38 -3.48
N ARG A 125 -7.85 14.24 -2.58
CA ARG A 125 -8.70 15.38 -2.93
C ARG A 125 -7.96 16.38 -3.81
N TRP A 126 -6.68 16.63 -3.53
CA TRP A 126 -5.87 17.57 -4.30
C TRP A 126 -5.55 17.07 -5.72
N MET A 127 -5.34 15.76 -5.86
CA MET A 127 -5.01 15.15 -7.16
C MET A 127 -6.20 15.10 -8.13
N LYS A 128 -7.42 15.45 -7.70
CA LYS A 128 -8.66 15.39 -8.52
C LYS A 128 -8.74 14.11 -9.36
N VAL A 129 -8.33 13.00 -8.74
CA VAL A 129 -8.32 11.68 -9.37
C VAL A 129 -9.75 11.40 -9.83
N PRO A 130 -10.01 11.18 -11.13
CA PRO A 130 -11.36 11.06 -11.67
C PRO A 130 -12.18 9.96 -10.98
N GLU A 131 -11.52 8.97 -10.40
CA GLU A 131 -12.09 7.91 -9.56
C GLU A 131 -12.78 8.45 -8.30
N VAL A 132 -12.28 9.53 -7.68
CA VAL A 132 -12.92 10.16 -6.51
C VAL A 132 -14.22 10.86 -6.92
N ASN A 133 -14.24 11.48 -8.09
CA ASN A 133 -15.46 12.05 -8.65
C ASN A 133 -16.50 10.96 -8.99
N LEU A 134 -16.04 9.75 -9.34
CA LEU A 134 -16.89 8.58 -9.58
C LEU A 134 -17.50 8.05 -8.27
N LEU A 135 -16.71 7.96 -7.20
CA LEU A 135 -17.17 7.61 -5.85
C LEU A 135 -18.18 8.63 -5.31
N HIS A 136 -17.91 9.92 -5.45
CA HIS A 136 -18.84 10.97 -5.01
C HIS A 136 -20.16 10.94 -5.78
N ARG A 137 -20.14 10.58 -7.07
CA ARG A 137 -21.35 10.37 -7.86
C ARG A 137 -22.14 9.12 -7.46
N MET A 138 -21.49 8.06 -7.01
CA MET A 138 -22.17 6.83 -6.53
C MET A 138 -22.73 6.97 -5.12
N MET A 139 -22.06 7.72 -4.24
CA MET A 139 -22.46 7.89 -2.83
C MET A 139 -23.52 8.99 -2.64
N GLY A 140 -23.72 9.85 -3.65
CA GLY A 140 -24.78 10.87 -3.68
C GLY A 140 -26.12 10.38 -4.23
N ARG A 141 -26.32 9.06 -4.36
CA ARG A 141 -27.60 8.41 -4.65
C ARG A 141 -28.02 7.58 -3.45
#